data_AF-A0A920BLY6-F1
#
_entry.id   AF-A0A920BLY6-F1
#
_cell.length_a   1.000
_cell.length_b   1.000
_cell.length_c   1.000
_cell.angle_alpha   90.00
_cell.angle_beta   90.00
_cell.angle_gamma   90.00
#
_symmetry.space_group_name_H-M   'P 1'
#
loop_
_entity.id
_entity.type
_entity.pdbx_description
1 polymer ?
#
loop_
_entity_poly.entity_id
_entity_poly.type
_entity_poly.pdbx_seq_one_letter_code
_entity_poly.pdbx_strand_id
1 'polypeptide(L)'
;MVSIPEDVTVVIMDSGTRRELRSSEYNRRRESCESAALELGVPSLRNASLEDITNLTDETLKRRARHVVSENGRVLDVVKAFSISDSFTAGQLFSDSHLSLRDDYDVSGPALNQIVEVALGAPGCFGARMTGGGLPDQQ
;
A
#
# COMPACT_ATOMS: atom_id res chain seq x y z
N MET A 1 -18.50 -1.57 10.01
CA MET A 1 -18.42 -0.61 8.87
C MET A 1 -17.91 0.69 9.46
N VAL A 2 -16.89 1.31 8.88
CA VAL A 2 -16.33 2.59 9.36
C VAL A 2 -16.90 3.70 8.50
N SER A 3 -17.37 4.77 9.14
CA SER A 3 -17.89 5.94 8.44
C SER A 3 -16.76 6.89 8.10
N ILE A 4 -16.82 7.49 6.91
CA ILE A 4 -15.94 8.60 6.53
C ILE A 4 -16.44 9.87 7.22
N PRO A 5 -15.58 10.72 7.80
CA PRO A 5 -15.97 12.00 8.38
C PRO A 5 -16.72 12.89 7.38
N GLU A 6 -17.72 13.65 7.85
CA GLU A 6 -18.62 14.43 6.99
C GLU A 6 -17.92 15.55 6.21
N ASP A 7 -16.80 16.05 6.71
CA ASP A 7 -15.97 17.09 6.11
C ASP A 7 -14.92 16.54 5.12
N VAL A 8 -14.92 15.22 4.87
CA VAL A 8 -13.99 14.55 3.97
C VAL A 8 -14.69 14.09 2.70
N THR A 9 -14.06 14.40 1.56
CA THR A 9 -14.47 13.88 0.25
C THR A 9 -13.39 12.95 -0.30
N VAL A 10 -13.80 11.79 -0.81
CA VAL A 10 -12.92 10.88 -1.55
C VAL A 10 -12.94 11.26 -3.03
N VAL A 11 -11.77 11.59 -3.58
CA VAL A 11 -11.60 11.90 -5.00
C VAL A 11 -10.89 10.72 -5.68
N ILE A 12 -11.45 10.23 -6.78
CA ILE A 12 -10.84 9.20 -7.62
C ILE A 12 -10.26 9.85 -8.86
N MET A 13 -8.96 9.63 -9.10
CA MET A 13 -8.23 10.13 -10.27
C MET A 13 -7.80 8.95 -11.14
N ASP A 14 -8.34 8.88 -12.36
CA ASP A 14 -7.92 7.88 -13.36
C ASP A 14 -6.66 8.39 -14.08
N SER A 15 -5.60 7.59 -14.06
CA SER A 15 -4.36 7.94 -14.76
C SER A 15 -4.49 7.94 -16.28
N GLY A 16 -5.59 7.41 -16.83
CA GLY A 16 -5.80 7.26 -18.27
C GLY A 16 -4.88 6.22 -18.91
N THR A 17 -3.92 5.68 -18.14
CA THR A 17 -3.07 4.58 -18.59
C THR A 17 -3.90 3.32 -18.68
N ARG A 18 -3.71 2.58 -19.78
CA ARG A 18 -4.39 1.32 -20.05
C ARG A 18 -3.33 0.30 -20.40
N ARG A 19 -3.19 -0.73 -19.58
CA ARG A 19 -2.40 -1.92 -19.86
C ARG A 19 -3.13 -3.13 -19.30
N GLU A 20 -2.98 -4.28 -19.95
CA GLU A 20 -3.45 -5.52 -19.39
C GLU A 20 -2.67 -5.79 -18.09
N LEU A 21 -3.38 -5.97 -16.98
CA LEU A 21 -2.82 -6.61 -15.79
C LEU A 21 -2.35 -8.00 -16.21
N ARG A 22 -1.06 -8.13 -16.55
CA ARG A 22 -0.47 -9.44 -16.80
C ARG A 22 -0.55 -10.20 -15.49
N SER A 23 -1.42 -11.21 -15.44
CA SER A 23 -1.60 -12.11 -14.30
C SER A 23 -0.27 -12.60 -13.72
N SER A 24 0.78 -12.72 -14.55
CA SER A 24 2.13 -13.08 -14.15
C SER A 24 2.74 -12.18 -13.08
N GLU A 25 2.55 -10.86 -13.14
CA GLU A 25 3.16 -9.91 -12.20
C GLU A 25 2.46 -9.94 -10.84
N TYR A 26 1.13 -10.01 -10.85
CA TYR A 26 0.37 -10.25 -9.63
C TYR A 26 0.73 -11.60 -9.00
N ASN A 27 0.81 -12.66 -9.81
CA ASN A 27 1.16 -14.00 -9.34
C ASN A 27 2.56 -14.04 -8.72
N ARG A 28 3.55 -13.40 -9.33
CA ARG A 28 4.91 -13.29 -8.76
C ARG A 28 4.92 -12.65 -7.37
N ARG A 29 4.08 -11.64 -7.14
CA ARG A 29 3.98 -10.98 -5.83
C ARG A 29 3.34 -11.89 -4.80
N ARG A 30 2.26 -12.57 -5.18
CA ARG A 30 1.61 -13.59 -4.36
C ARG A 30 2.59 -14.70 -3.98
N GLU A 31 3.34 -15.23 -4.95
CA GLU A 31 4.37 -16.25 -4.73
C GLU A 31 5.44 -15.76 -3.75
N SER A 32 5.94 -14.53 -3.89
CA SER A 32 6.90 -13.99 -2.92
C SER A 32 6.32 -13.86 -1.51
N CYS A 33 5.07 -13.44 -1.36
CA CYS A 33 4.44 -13.38 -0.05
C CYS A 33 4.29 -14.78 0.58
N GLU A 34 3.99 -15.80 -0.23
CA GLU A 34 3.92 -17.19 0.20
C GLU A 34 5.29 -17.75 0.57
N SER A 35 6.33 -17.49 -0.23
CA SER A 35 7.71 -17.86 0.08
C SER A 35 8.21 -17.20 1.37
N ALA A 36 7.92 -15.92 1.57
CA ALA A 36 8.28 -15.20 2.79
C ALA A 36 7.59 -15.79 4.03
N ALA A 37 6.30 -16.12 3.93
CA ALA A 37 5.57 -16.77 5.02
C ALA A 37 6.14 -18.15 5.35
N LEU A 38 6.52 -18.93 4.32
CA LEU A 38 7.14 -20.24 4.49
C LEU A 38 8.51 -20.16 5.19
N GLU A 39 9.38 -19.22 4.78
CA GLU A 39 10.69 -19.00 5.40
C GLU A 39 10.57 -18.57 6.87
N LEU A 40 9.57 -17.75 7.19
CA LEU A 40 9.26 -17.34 8.57
C LEU A 40 8.53 -18.42 9.38
N GLY A 41 8.12 -19.53 8.77
CA GLY A 41 7.40 -20.61 9.46
C GLY A 41 5.98 -20.23 9.91
N VAL A 42 5.35 -19.24 9.27
CA VAL A 42 3.99 -18.78 9.62
C VAL A 42 2.98 -19.18 8.53
N PRO A 43 1.69 -19.42 8.88
CA PRO A 43 0.68 -19.80 7.88
C PRO A 43 0.42 -18.73 6.81
N SER A 44 0.65 -17.46 7.15
CA SER A 44 0.55 -16.31 6.26
C SER A 44 1.23 -15.11 6.90
N LEU A 45 1.59 -14.11 6.11
CA LEU A 45 2.18 -12.86 6.60
C LEU A 45 1.29 -12.07 7.57
N ARG A 46 -0.02 -12.38 7.66
CA ARG A 46 -0.88 -11.82 8.70
C ARG A 46 -0.42 -12.18 10.12
N ASN A 47 0.28 -13.31 10.27
CA ASN A 47 0.75 -13.82 11.55
C ASN A 47 2.21 -13.45 11.83
N ALA A 48 2.85 -12.64 10.98
CA ALA A 48 4.21 -12.16 11.16
C ALA A 48 4.23 -10.75 11.76
N SER A 49 5.29 -10.45 12.50
CA SER A 49 5.63 -9.11 12.99
C SER A 49 6.71 -8.45 12.11
N LEU A 50 6.92 -7.14 12.29
CA LEU A 50 8.03 -6.43 11.63
C LEU A 50 9.41 -6.93 12.09
N GLU A 51 9.50 -7.45 13.32
CA GLU A 51 10.73 -8.05 13.84
C GLU A 51 11.05 -9.37 13.12
N ASP A 52 10.04 -10.22 12.91
CA ASP A 52 10.20 -11.49 12.19
C ASP A 52 10.78 -11.28 10.78
N ILE A 53 10.34 -10.22 10.08
CA ILE A 53 10.78 -9.88 8.73
C ILE A 53 12.29 -9.64 8.64
N THR A 54 12.94 -9.23 9.74
CA THR A 54 14.40 -9.03 9.76
C THR A 54 15.18 -10.33 9.54
N ASN A 55 14.55 -11.48 9.82
CA ASN A 55 15.13 -12.81 9.63
C ASN A 55 15.09 -13.30 8.17
N LEU A 56 14.33 -12.65 7.29
CA LEU A 56 14.31 -13.01 5.87
C LEU A 56 15.66 -12.69 5.22
N THR A 57 16.17 -13.65 4.46
CA THR A 57 17.48 -13.52 3.80
C THR A 57 17.39 -12.84 2.43
N ASP A 58 16.34 -13.13 1.66
CA ASP A 58 16.09 -12.49 0.38
C ASP A 58 15.49 -11.08 0.54
N GLU A 59 16.15 -10.07 -0.03
CA GLU A 59 15.74 -8.67 0.09
C GLU A 59 14.41 -8.36 -0.61
N THR A 60 14.06 -9.09 -1.68
CA THR A 60 12.77 -8.92 -2.35
C THR A 60 11.64 -9.46 -1.48
N LEU A 61 11.82 -10.65 -0.90
CA LEU A 61 10.89 -11.23 0.06
C LEU A 61 10.73 -10.31 1.28
N LYS A 62 11.84 -9.79 1.80
CA LYS A 62 11.85 -8.87 2.95
C LYS A 62 11.06 -7.60 2.67
N ARG A 63 11.29 -6.92 1.54
CA ARG A 63 10.54 -5.72 1.14
C ARG A 63 9.05 -6.02 0.98
N ARG A 64 8.69 -7.08 0.26
CA ARG A 64 7.29 -7.47 0.04
C ARG A 64 6.58 -7.83 1.34
N ALA A 65 7.25 -8.56 2.23
CA ALA A 65 6.71 -8.91 3.54
C ALA A 65 6.53 -7.67 4.42
N ARG A 66 7.51 -6.75 4.43
CA ARG A 66 7.42 -5.46 5.15
C ARG A 66 6.21 -4.65 4.72
N HIS A 67 5.95 -4.55 3.42
CA HIS A 67 4.73 -3.91 2.92
C HIS A 67 3.49 -4.56 3.51
N VAL A 68 3.33 -5.87 3.34
CA VAL A 68 2.10 -6.58 3.77
C VAL A 68 1.88 -6.46 5.29
N VAL A 69 2.91 -6.67 6.10
CA VAL A 69 2.80 -6.62 7.56
C VAL A 69 2.51 -5.19 8.04
N SER A 70 3.20 -4.18 7.50
CA SER A 70 2.95 -2.78 7.87
C SER A 70 1.59 -2.27 7.39
N GLU A 71 1.15 -2.65 6.18
CA GLU A 71 -0.15 -2.26 5.64
C GLU A 71 -1.31 -2.86 6.44
N ASN A 72 -1.17 -4.10 6.94
CA ASN A 72 -2.17 -4.70 7.84
C ASN A 72 -2.40 -3.85 9.10
N GLY A 73 -1.32 -3.35 9.72
CA GLY A 73 -1.41 -2.43 10.86
C GLY A 73 -2.01 -1.09 10.45
N ARG A 74 -1.54 -0.54 9.33
CA ARG A 74 -1.96 0.76 8.79
C ARG A 74 -3.46 0.84 8.55
N VAL A 75 -4.07 -0.23 8.03
CA VAL A 75 -5.53 -0.32 7.84
C VAL A 75 -6.26 -0.19 9.17
N LEU A 76 -5.80 -0.87 10.22
CA LEU A 76 -6.41 -0.77 11.55
C LEU A 76 -6.25 0.63 12.14
N ASP A 77 -5.13 1.31 11.85
CA ASP A 77 -4.90 2.67 12.32
C ASP A 77 -5.75 3.70 11.55
N VAL A 78 -6.01 3.50 10.25
CA VAL A 78 -7.00 4.30 9.50
C VAL A 78 -8.39 4.14 10.10
N VAL A 79 -8.77 2.91 10.46
CA VAL A 79 -10.06 2.63 11.13
C VAL A 79 -10.17 3.40 12.45
N LYS A 80 -9.10 3.40 13.26
CA LYS A 80 -9.07 4.17 14.52
C LYS A 80 -9.15 5.67 14.26
N ALA A 81 -8.38 6.20 13.32
CA ALA A 81 -8.37 7.62 12.98
C ALA A 81 -9.77 8.11 12.55
N PHE A 82 -10.43 7.39 11.64
CA PHE A 82 -11.80 7.71 11.23
C PHE A 82 -12.82 7.59 12.36
N SER A 83 -12.63 6.68 13.33
CA SER A 83 -13.56 6.54 14.47
C SER A 83 -13.59 7.76 15.40
N ILE A 84 -12.55 8.61 15.34
CA ILE A 84 -12.44 9.86 16.10
C ILE A 84 -12.39 11.10 15.19
N SER A 85 -12.79 10.95 13.92
CA SER A 85 -12.77 12.01 12.91
C SER A 85 -11.40 12.66 12.68
N ASP A 86 -10.30 11.91 12.87
CA ASP A 86 -8.94 12.38 12.61
C ASP A 86 -8.55 12.16 11.14
N SER A 87 -9.03 13.06 10.29
CA SER A 87 -8.81 13.04 8.84
C SER A 87 -7.34 13.30 8.47
N PHE A 88 -6.60 14.04 9.28
CA PHE A 88 -5.17 14.31 9.05
C PHE A 88 -4.33 13.04 9.22
N THR A 89 -4.52 12.33 10.33
CA THR A 89 -3.81 11.06 10.55
C THR A 89 -4.19 10.03 9.50
N ALA A 90 -5.48 9.91 9.16
CA ALA A 90 -5.92 9.01 8.09
C ALA A 90 -5.27 9.35 6.74
N GLY A 91 -5.20 10.63 6.39
CA GLY A 91 -4.51 11.13 5.20
C GLY A 91 -3.03 10.78 5.17
N GLN A 92 -2.30 11.01 6.27
CA GLN A 92 -0.89 10.62 6.37
C GLN A 92 -0.71 9.11 6.18
N LEU A 93 -1.58 8.30 6.79
CA LEU A 93 -1.56 6.85 6.62
C LEU A 93 -1.83 6.44 5.16
N PHE A 94 -2.70 7.13 4.42
CA PHE A 94 -2.86 6.88 2.99
C PHE A 94 -1.57 7.18 2.21
N SER A 95 -0.93 8.31 2.48
CA SER A 95 0.34 8.69 1.83
C SER A 95 1.46 7.70 2.13
N ASP A 96 1.60 7.26 3.39
CA ASP A 96 2.60 6.27 3.77
C ASP A 96 2.33 4.91 3.11
N SER A 97 1.06 4.55 2.92
CA SER A 97 0.70 3.35 2.17
C SER A 97 1.17 3.45 0.71
N HIS A 98 1.00 4.62 0.08
CA HIS A 98 1.50 4.82 -1.28
C HIS A 98 3.01 4.65 -1.37
N LEU A 99 3.76 5.23 -0.42
CA LEU A 99 5.21 5.05 -0.34
C LEU A 99 5.57 3.57 -0.20
N SER A 100 4.88 2.82 0.66
CA SER A 100 5.11 1.38 0.81
C SER A 100 4.77 0.60 -0.47
N LEU A 101 3.69 0.93 -1.17
CA LEU A 101 3.35 0.32 -2.46
C LEU A 101 4.40 0.60 -3.54
N ARG A 102 5.00 1.79 -3.52
CA ARG A 102 6.05 2.19 -4.47
C ARG A 102 7.39 1.56 -4.11
N ASP A 103 7.81 1.67 -2.85
CA ASP A 103 9.19 1.43 -2.43
C ASP A 103 9.40 0.02 -1.84
N ASP A 104 8.36 -0.64 -1.31
CA ASP A 104 8.48 -2.00 -0.77
C ASP A 104 7.79 -3.03 -1.67
N TYR A 105 6.56 -2.73 -2.12
CA TYR A 105 5.77 -3.67 -2.90
C TYR A 105 5.99 -3.56 -4.42
N ASP A 106 6.60 -2.46 -4.86
CA ASP A 106 6.97 -2.19 -6.25
C ASP A 106 5.80 -2.39 -7.23
N VAL A 107 4.66 -1.76 -6.94
CA VAL A 107 3.44 -1.79 -7.76
C VAL A 107 2.99 -0.43 -8.27
N SER A 108 3.64 0.66 -7.85
CA SER A 108 3.33 1.98 -8.39
C SER A 108 4.11 2.24 -9.67
N GLY A 109 3.68 3.23 -10.45
CA GLY A 109 4.36 3.69 -11.66
C GLY A 109 4.39 5.22 -11.75
N PRO A 110 5.18 5.79 -12.67
CA PRO A 110 5.34 7.24 -12.83
C PRO A 110 4.03 8.01 -12.92
N ALA A 111 3.04 7.52 -13.69
CA ALA A 111 1.75 8.18 -13.82
C ALA A 111 0.97 8.21 -12.48
N LEU A 112 0.98 7.12 -11.73
CA LEU A 112 0.34 7.06 -10.40
C LEU A 112 1.08 7.91 -9.38
N ASN A 113 2.42 7.88 -9.39
CA ASN A 113 3.26 8.69 -8.53
C ASN A 113 3.02 10.19 -8.78
N GLN A 114 2.92 10.60 -10.05
CA GLN A 114 2.67 11.99 -10.42
C GLN A 114 1.30 12.47 -9.95
N ILE A 115 0.27 11.63 -10.05
CA ILE A 115 -1.08 11.93 -9.55
C ILE A 115 -1.05 12.15 -8.04
N VAL A 116 -0.37 11.27 -7.30
CA VAL A 116 -0.25 11.41 -5.84
C VAL A 116 0.50 12.68 -5.48
N GLU A 117 1.63 12.97 -6.14
CA GLU A 117 2.38 14.21 -5.91
C GLU A 117 1.54 15.47 -6.14
N VAL A 118 0.81 15.53 -7.26
CA VAL A 118 -0.06 16.68 -7.58
C VAL A 118 -1.19 16.80 -6.57
N ALA A 119 -1.81 15.69 -6.16
CA ALA A 119 -2.88 15.70 -5.17
C ALA A 119 -2.38 16.22 -3.82
N LEU A 120 -1.20 15.76 -3.35
CA LEU A 120 -0.59 16.20 -2.10
C LEU A 120 -0.22 17.69 -2.10
N GLY A 121 0.04 18.28 -3.27
CA GLY A 121 0.27 19.71 -3.42
C GLY A 121 -1.00 20.57 -3.36
N ALA A 122 -2.20 19.97 -3.44
CA ALA A 122 -3.46 20.71 -3.44
C ALA A 122 -3.88 21.13 -2.02
N PRO A 123 -4.31 22.39 -1.83
CA PRO A 123 -4.87 22.83 -0.54
C PRO A 123 -6.05 21.97 -0.10
N GLY A 124 -6.03 21.52 1.15
CA GLY A 124 -7.08 20.67 1.72
C GLY A 124 -6.94 19.17 1.41
N CYS A 125 -5.90 18.74 0.69
CA CYS A 125 -5.60 17.32 0.56
C CYS A 125 -5.00 16.78 1.87
N PHE A 126 -5.71 15.86 2.53
CA PHE A 126 -5.18 15.17 3.71
C PHE A 126 -4.14 14.11 3.35
N GLY A 127 -4.27 13.48 2.18
CA GLY A 127 -3.38 12.43 1.70
C GLY A 127 -3.86 11.82 0.40
N ALA A 128 -2.97 11.12 -0.30
CA ALA A 128 -3.28 10.48 -1.57
C ALA A 128 -2.50 9.17 -1.74
N ARG A 129 -3.13 8.21 -2.42
CA ARG A 129 -2.50 6.94 -2.78
C ARG A 129 -3.05 6.37 -4.07
N MET A 130 -2.28 5.47 -4.67
CA MET A 130 -2.84 4.53 -5.64
C MET A 130 -3.83 3.57 -4.96
N THR A 131 -4.82 3.11 -5.72
CA THR A 131 -5.78 2.09 -5.33
C THR A 131 -5.89 1.01 -6.42
N GLY A 132 -6.27 -0.21 -6.06
CA GLY A 132 -6.26 -1.37 -6.96
C GLY A 132 -4.88 -2.02 -7.12
N GLY A 133 -4.71 -2.83 -8.17
CA GLY A 133 -3.52 -3.69 -8.36
C GLY A 133 -2.21 -2.99 -8.72
N GLY A 134 -2.25 -1.69 -9.03
CA GLY A 134 -1.07 -0.93 -9.45
C GLY A 134 -0.63 -1.20 -10.88
N LEU A 135 0.36 -0.41 -11.31
CA LEU A 135 0.92 -0.39 -12.66
C LEU A 135 2.41 0.01 -12.59
N PRO A 136 3.30 -0.90 -12.16
CA PRO A 136 4.72 -0.64 -12.28
C PRO A 136 5.10 -0.57 -13.75
N ASP A 137 5.84 0.48 -14.13
CA ASP A 137 6.42 0.54 -15.46
C ASP A 137 7.47 -0.57 -15.58
N GLN A 138 7.28 -1.45 -16.57
CA GLN A 138 8.40 -2.18 -17.12
C GLN A 138 9.07 -1.27 -18.15
N GLN A 139 10.40 -1.13 -18.01
CA GLN A 139 11.28 -0.59 -19.05
C GLN A 139 10.98 -1.20 -20.41
#